data_AF-A0A961XQY2-F1
#
_entry.id   AF-A0A961XQY2-F1
#
_cell.length_a   1.000
_cell.length_b   1.000
_cell.length_c   1.000
_cell.angle_alpha   90.00
_cell.angle_beta   90.00
_cell.angle_gamma   90.00
#
_symmetry.space_group_name_H-M   'P 1'
#
loop_
_entity.id
_entity.type
_entity.pdbx_description
1 polymer ?
#
loop_
_entity_poly.entity_id
_entity_poly.type
_entity_poly.pdbx_seq_one_letter_code
_entity_poly.pdbx_strand_id
1 'polypeptide(L)'
;MICRGGHHRSGRGGAILLAGLLAFLWLVLPSFAAMNNTATVTGTPRGGTLAPATASESVDLVNRAPAIAVTKSANVGSVNNAGDVITYSVLVSNTGNTTVTSITVSDTLVSLVCPTSGAATIATLAPGASETCTGSYTVPQSVFDNNGGGDGDIDNTATASGTGAGGSGPVSANDSVAVTLNLNPSISLTKVADDDTLVNAGQVITYTYTVTNNGNQTLTNVNVSDTHKGVPGALVPGFSSFTINNGDGVGNFSANSGNTLTVLYPGDQATFTATYTVLQDDVDYLQ
;
A
#
# COMPACT_ATOMS: atom_id res chain seq x y z
N MET A 1 39.68 -87.12 11.83
CA MET A 1 40.96 -87.63 12.37
C MET A 1 41.28 -86.79 13.61
N ILE A 2 41.44 -87.44 14.76
CA ILE A 2 41.62 -86.82 16.08
C ILE A 2 43.08 -86.35 16.27
N CYS A 3 43.29 -85.20 16.90
CA CYS A 3 44.32 -84.89 17.93
C CYS A 3 44.51 -83.36 18.03
N ARG A 4 44.11 -82.69 19.13
CA ARG A 4 44.86 -82.44 20.38
C ARG A 4 46.16 -81.62 20.20
N GLY A 5 46.12 -80.36 20.66
CA GLY A 5 46.92 -79.88 21.79
C GLY A 5 48.28 -79.21 21.53
N GLY A 6 48.44 -77.99 22.07
CA GLY A 6 49.61 -77.69 22.92
C GLY A 6 50.53 -76.51 22.55
N HIS A 7 50.37 -75.43 23.32
CA HIS A 7 51.41 -74.60 23.98
C HIS A 7 52.33 -73.61 23.22
N HIS A 8 52.07 -72.32 23.52
CA HIS A 8 52.93 -71.34 24.21
C HIS A 8 54.40 -71.11 23.79
N ARG A 9 54.68 -69.90 23.27
CA ARG A 9 55.49 -68.79 23.88
C ARG A 9 55.76 -67.72 22.80
N SER A 10 55.18 -66.53 22.90
CA SER A 10 55.72 -65.33 23.58
C SER A 10 57.05 -64.82 23.01
N GLY A 11 56.96 -63.85 22.09
CA GLY A 11 58.06 -62.98 21.66
C GLY A 11 57.50 -61.62 21.29
N ARG A 12 57.65 -60.66 22.21
CA ARG A 12 57.22 -59.25 22.11
C ARG A 12 57.92 -58.53 20.95
N GLY A 13 57.14 -57.96 20.03
CA GLY A 13 57.57 -56.89 19.12
C GLY A 13 56.92 -55.59 19.56
N GLY A 14 57.69 -54.73 20.23
CA GLY A 14 57.27 -53.41 20.68
C GLY A 14 57.15 -52.41 19.53
N ALA A 15 55.94 -51.89 19.37
CA ALA A 15 55.53 -50.55 18.98
C ALA A 15 56.52 -49.64 18.22
N ILE A 16 56.12 -49.24 17.01
CA ILE A 16 56.29 -47.87 16.52
C ILE A 16 54.88 -47.32 16.31
N LEU A 17 54.50 -46.36 17.16
CA LEU A 17 53.29 -45.55 17.03
C LEU A 17 53.44 -44.63 15.81
N LEU A 18 52.57 -44.79 14.82
CA LEU A 18 52.15 -43.69 13.94
C LEU A 18 50.61 -43.67 14.00
N ALA A 19 50.07 -42.86 14.91
CA ALA A 19 48.63 -42.61 14.99
C ALA A 19 48.30 -41.43 14.06
N GLY A 20 47.80 -41.74 12.86
CA GLY A 20 47.17 -40.79 11.96
C GLY A 20 45.77 -41.29 11.59
N LEU A 21 44.82 -40.34 11.52
CA LEU A 21 43.43 -40.46 11.06
C LEU A 21 42.50 -41.29 11.98
N LEU A 22 41.25 -40.92 12.26
CA LEU A 22 40.30 -40.06 11.55
C LEU A 22 39.54 -39.16 12.54
N ALA A 23 39.41 -37.88 12.22
CA ALA A 23 38.33 -37.07 12.75
C ALA A 23 37.03 -37.59 12.13
N PHE A 24 36.18 -38.25 12.92
CA PHE A 24 34.79 -38.49 12.57
C PHE A 24 34.08 -37.13 12.53
N LEU A 25 34.00 -36.54 11.35
CA LEU A 25 33.04 -35.49 11.08
C LEU A 25 31.66 -36.14 11.20
N TRP A 26 30.99 -35.93 12.34
CA TRP A 26 29.58 -36.24 12.48
C TRP A 26 28.84 -35.36 11.49
N LEU A 27 28.61 -35.88 10.28
CA LEU A 27 27.63 -35.33 9.36
C LEU A 27 26.29 -35.49 10.05
N VAL A 28 25.81 -34.41 10.68
CA VAL A 28 24.43 -34.32 11.14
C VAL A 28 23.59 -34.27 9.85
N LEU A 29 23.24 -35.45 9.34
CA LEU A 29 22.24 -35.54 8.28
C LEU A 29 20.96 -34.91 8.83
N PRO A 30 20.31 -34.00 8.09
CA PRO A 30 19.04 -33.44 8.54
C PRO A 30 18.09 -34.60 8.86
N SER A 31 17.53 -34.60 10.07
CA SER A 31 16.57 -35.62 10.48
C SER A 31 15.28 -35.41 9.68
N PHE A 32 15.09 -36.19 8.62
CA PHE A 32 13.81 -36.26 7.94
C PHE A 32 12.82 -37.04 8.83
N ALA A 33 11.57 -36.61 8.84
CA ALA A 33 10.52 -37.48 9.35
C ALA A 33 10.40 -38.68 8.39
N ALA A 34 10.39 -39.91 8.89
CA ALA A 34 10.29 -41.11 8.07
C ALA A 34 9.06 -41.94 8.43
N MET A 35 8.41 -42.51 7.43
CA MET A 35 7.40 -43.54 7.62
C MET A 35 8.09 -44.89 7.77
N ASN A 36 8.03 -45.45 8.97
CA ASN A 36 8.63 -46.75 9.26
C ASN A 36 7.57 -47.84 9.17
N ASN A 37 7.83 -48.86 8.36
CA ASN A 37 7.03 -50.08 8.28
C ASN A 37 7.82 -51.23 8.90
N THR A 38 7.19 -52.02 9.76
CA THR A 38 7.81 -53.20 10.36
C THR A 38 6.92 -54.42 10.17
N ALA A 39 7.43 -55.42 9.46
CA ALA A 39 6.80 -56.71 9.32
C ALA A 39 7.33 -57.66 10.39
N THR A 40 6.43 -58.43 11.01
CA THR A 40 6.77 -59.46 11.99
C THR A 40 6.22 -60.79 11.50
N VAL A 41 7.08 -61.81 11.44
CA VAL A 41 6.68 -63.19 11.20
C VAL A 41 6.87 -64.01 12.47
N THR A 42 5.83 -64.76 12.83
CA THR A 42 5.83 -65.69 13.95
C THR A 42 5.48 -67.09 13.47
N GLY A 43 5.79 -68.09 14.29
CA GLY A 43 5.42 -69.48 14.04
C GLY A 43 5.49 -70.31 15.32
N THR A 44 4.73 -71.40 15.37
CA THR A 44 4.74 -72.32 16.51
C THR A 44 5.48 -73.60 16.13
N PRO A 45 6.70 -73.85 16.63
CA PRO A 45 7.45 -75.04 16.29
C PRO A 45 6.84 -76.28 16.98
N ARG A 46 7.08 -77.48 16.42
CA ARG A 46 6.61 -78.76 17.00
C ARG A 46 7.26 -79.09 18.37
N GLY A 47 8.31 -78.37 18.76
CA GLY A 47 8.93 -78.39 20.09
C GLY A 47 9.87 -77.19 20.28
N GLY A 48 10.05 -76.75 21.53
CA GLY A 48 10.87 -75.57 21.87
C GLY A 48 10.14 -74.23 21.69
N THR A 49 10.90 -73.12 21.73
CA THR A 49 10.39 -71.75 21.52
C THR A 49 10.99 -71.15 20.24
N LEU A 50 10.19 -70.37 19.51
CA LEU A 50 10.64 -69.59 18.35
C LEU A 50 10.44 -68.11 18.64
N ALA A 51 11.51 -67.32 18.53
CA ALA A 51 11.41 -65.87 18.58
C ALA A 51 10.79 -65.35 17.28
N PRO A 52 9.92 -64.33 17.33
CA PRO A 52 9.48 -63.61 16.14
C PRO A 52 10.68 -63.08 15.35
N ALA A 53 10.62 -63.19 14.02
CA ALA A 53 11.55 -62.49 13.14
C ALA A 53 10.89 -61.20 12.64
N THR A 54 11.65 -60.11 12.61
CA THR A 54 11.17 -58.81 12.14
C THR A 54 12.04 -58.28 11.02
N ALA A 55 11.42 -57.51 10.12
CA ALA A 55 12.09 -56.74 9.08
C ALA A 55 11.44 -55.36 9.03
N SER A 56 12.26 -54.32 8.90
CA SER A 56 11.77 -52.93 8.87
C SER A 56 12.29 -52.21 7.62
N GLU A 57 11.45 -51.37 7.04
CA GLU A 57 11.76 -50.47 5.93
C GLU A 57 11.29 -49.06 6.27
N SER A 58 11.99 -48.04 5.77
CA SER A 58 11.67 -46.63 6.02
C SER A 58 11.58 -45.83 4.72
N VAL A 59 10.59 -44.95 4.63
CA VAL A 59 10.45 -43.97 3.54
C VAL A 59 10.55 -42.56 4.11
N ASP A 60 11.50 -41.78 3.62
CA ASP A 60 11.66 -40.38 4.04
C ASP A 60 10.51 -39.51 3.53
N LEU A 61 10.04 -38.60 4.39
CA LEU A 61 9.08 -37.56 4.03
C LEU A 61 9.82 -36.30 3.60
N VAL A 62 9.23 -35.58 2.64
CA VAL A 62 9.72 -34.26 2.26
C VAL A 62 9.68 -33.31 3.46
N ASN A 63 10.71 -32.47 3.58
CA ASN A 63 10.73 -31.43 4.59
C ASN A 63 9.58 -30.45 4.36
N ARG A 64 8.99 -29.99 5.46
CA ARG A 64 7.96 -28.95 5.43
C ARG A 64 8.58 -27.63 5.04
N ALA A 65 7.99 -27.01 4.02
CA ALA A 65 8.38 -25.73 3.47
C ALA A 65 7.10 -24.88 3.30
N PRO A 66 6.58 -24.28 4.38
CA PRO A 66 5.45 -23.37 4.29
C PRO A 66 5.89 -22.08 3.59
N ALA A 67 5.07 -21.60 2.68
CA ALA A 67 5.29 -20.33 2.01
C ALA A 67 3.95 -19.74 1.56
N ILE A 68 3.86 -18.41 1.58
CA ILE A 68 2.74 -17.68 0.97
C ILE A 68 3.30 -16.63 0.02
N ALA A 69 2.51 -16.28 -0.98
CA ALA A 69 2.72 -15.13 -1.85
C ALA A 69 1.52 -14.20 -1.75
N VAL A 70 1.76 -12.90 -1.88
CA VAL A 70 0.74 -11.87 -1.98
C VAL A 70 0.91 -11.19 -3.33
N THR A 71 -0.18 -10.93 -4.02
CA THR A 71 -0.21 -10.06 -5.20
C THR A 71 -1.31 -9.04 -5.01
N LYS A 72 -0.95 -7.77 -5.12
CA LYS A 72 -1.85 -6.65 -4.92
C LYS A 72 -2.08 -5.93 -6.24
N SER A 73 -3.33 -5.55 -6.50
CA SER A 73 -3.68 -4.77 -7.68
C SER A 73 -4.73 -3.72 -7.35
N ALA A 74 -4.71 -2.62 -8.11
CA ALA A 74 -5.78 -1.64 -8.18
C ALA A 74 -6.59 -1.84 -9.46
N ASN A 75 -7.88 -1.46 -9.45
CA ASN A 75 -8.72 -1.49 -10.65
C ASN A 75 -8.39 -0.36 -11.66
N VAL A 76 -7.65 0.66 -11.23
CA VAL A 76 -7.23 1.81 -12.04
C VAL A 76 -5.73 2.03 -11.87
N GLY A 77 -5.09 2.57 -12.90
CA GLY A 77 -3.68 2.99 -12.85
C GLY A 77 -3.48 4.46 -12.47
N SER A 78 -4.54 5.28 -12.54
CA SER A 78 -4.51 6.69 -12.19
C SER A 78 -5.87 7.21 -11.73
N VAL A 79 -5.88 8.29 -10.97
CA VAL A 79 -7.07 9.04 -10.55
C VAL A 79 -6.95 10.52 -10.90
N ASN A 80 -8.09 11.21 -11.05
CA ASN A 80 -8.13 12.59 -11.53
C ASN A 80 -8.72 13.56 -10.50
N ASN A 81 -9.60 13.12 -9.61
CA ASN A 81 -10.25 14.01 -8.66
C ASN A 81 -10.40 13.36 -7.28
N ALA A 82 -10.55 14.21 -6.26
CA ALA A 82 -11.07 13.76 -4.98
C ALA A 82 -12.47 13.15 -5.16
N GLY A 83 -12.76 12.10 -4.41
CA GLY A 83 -13.98 11.31 -4.55
C GLY A 83 -13.87 10.14 -5.53
N ASP A 84 -12.84 10.09 -6.39
CA ASP A 84 -12.56 8.90 -7.21
C ASP A 84 -12.39 7.67 -6.30
N VAL A 85 -12.92 6.51 -6.71
CA VAL A 85 -12.89 5.28 -5.91
C VAL A 85 -11.95 4.26 -6.54
N ILE A 86 -10.96 3.83 -5.76
CA ILE A 86 -10.03 2.75 -6.10
C ILE A 86 -10.47 1.48 -5.40
N THR A 87 -10.70 0.41 -6.14
CA THR A 87 -10.91 -0.93 -5.59
C THR A 87 -9.59 -1.69 -5.64
N TYR A 88 -9.10 -2.10 -4.47
CA TYR A 88 -7.93 -2.94 -4.33
C TYR A 88 -8.33 -4.42 -4.23
N SER A 89 -7.57 -5.26 -4.90
CA SER A 89 -7.64 -6.72 -4.79
C SER A 89 -6.31 -7.26 -4.28
N VAL A 90 -6.36 -8.17 -3.31
CA VAL A 90 -5.20 -8.79 -2.69
C VAL A 90 -5.35 -10.31 -2.80
N LEU A 91 -4.62 -10.91 -3.73
CA LEU A 91 -4.56 -12.36 -3.93
C LEU A 91 -3.53 -12.95 -2.98
N VAL A 92 -3.97 -13.78 -2.03
CA VAL A 92 -3.09 -14.53 -1.13
C VAL A 92 -3.04 -15.97 -1.61
N SER A 93 -1.84 -16.49 -1.89
CA SER A 93 -1.63 -17.84 -2.41
C SER A 93 -0.70 -18.64 -1.51
N ASN A 94 -1.02 -19.90 -1.24
CA ASN A 94 -0.08 -20.82 -0.60
C ASN A 94 0.84 -21.44 -1.66
N THR A 95 2.09 -20.98 -1.70
CA THR A 95 3.14 -21.45 -2.62
C THR A 95 4.02 -22.54 -2.01
N GLY A 96 3.81 -22.87 -0.73
CA GLY A 96 4.53 -23.90 -0.01
C GLY A 96 3.96 -25.30 -0.21
N ASN A 97 4.58 -26.29 0.43
CA ASN A 97 4.15 -27.70 0.40
C ASN A 97 3.33 -28.13 1.62
N THR A 98 3.00 -27.20 2.52
CA THR A 98 2.15 -27.43 3.70
C THR A 98 0.96 -26.50 3.70
N THR A 99 -0.18 -26.96 4.20
CA THR A 99 -1.33 -26.10 4.49
C THR A 99 -0.93 -24.93 5.41
N VAL A 100 -1.39 -23.72 5.10
CA VAL A 100 -1.20 -22.53 5.93
C VAL A 100 -2.54 -22.19 6.58
N THR A 101 -2.54 -21.93 7.88
CA THR A 101 -3.74 -21.67 8.69
C THR A 101 -3.67 -20.33 9.39
N SER A 102 -4.83 -19.82 9.82
CA SER A 102 -4.97 -18.60 10.61
C SER A 102 -4.30 -17.40 9.94
N ILE A 103 -4.60 -17.20 8.65
CA ILE A 103 -4.01 -16.13 7.86
C ILE A 103 -4.75 -14.83 8.17
N THR A 104 -4.02 -13.79 8.55
CA THR A 104 -4.51 -12.41 8.64
C THR A 104 -4.02 -11.64 7.42
N VAL A 105 -4.86 -10.78 6.88
CA VAL A 105 -4.53 -9.89 5.76
C VAL A 105 -4.73 -8.45 6.23
N SER A 106 -3.70 -7.63 6.16
CA SER A 106 -3.72 -6.22 6.54
C SER A 106 -3.31 -5.34 5.37
N ASP A 107 -3.80 -4.11 5.34
CA ASP A 107 -3.54 -3.16 4.29
C ASP A 107 -3.36 -1.75 4.87
N THR A 108 -2.47 -0.96 4.29
CA THR A 108 -2.11 0.36 4.82
C THR A 108 -3.18 1.42 4.58
N LEU A 109 -4.04 1.27 3.58
CA LEU A 109 -5.05 2.27 3.21
C LEU A 109 -6.49 1.82 3.41
N VAL A 110 -6.79 0.52 3.26
CA VAL A 110 -8.17 0.02 3.26
C VAL A 110 -8.41 -1.09 4.26
N SER A 111 -9.66 -1.20 4.71
CA SER A 111 -10.14 -2.44 5.34
C SER A 111 -10.43 -3.47 4.26
N LEU A 112 -9.84 -4.66 4.39
CA LEU A 112 -10.06 -5.76 3.45
C LEU A 112 -11.15 -6.71 3.94
N VAL A 113 -11.88 -7.29 2.99
CA VAL A 113 -12.85 -8.36 3.22
C VAL A 113 -12.49 -9.55 2.33
N CYS A 114 -12.26 -10.70 2.94
CA CYS A 114 -12.08 -11.97 2.26
C CYS A 114 -13.45 -12.69 2.15
N PRO A 115 -13.80 -13.24 0.97
CA PRO A 115 -15.15 -13.74 0.71
C PRO A 115 -15.57 -14.90 1.62
N THR A 116 -14.63 -15.75 2.05
CA THR A 116 -14.96 -16.94 2.85
C THR A 116 -15.28 -16.60 4.30
N SER A 117 -14.61 -15.60 4.87
CA SER A 117 -14.75 -15.23 6.29
C SER A 117 -15.64 -14.01 6.51
N GLY A 118 -15.83 -13.17 5.48
CA GLY A 118 -16.44 -11.84 5.64
C GLY A 118 -15.58 -10.85 6.43
N ALA A 119 -14.32 -11.20 6.70
CA ALA A 119 -13.37 -10.40 7.47
C ALA A 119 -12.00 -10.40 6.79
N ALA A 120 -11.02 -9.69 7.35
CA ALA A 120 -9.65 -9.62 6.85
C ALA A 120 -8.81 -10.87 7.22
N THR A 121 -9.42 -12.05 7.13
CA THR A 121 -8.81 -13.32 7.54
C THR A 121 -9.15 -14.46 6.58
N ILE A 122 -8.22 -15.40 6.43
CA ILE A 122 -8.41 -16.64 5.67
C ILE A 122 -8.09 -17.79 6.64
N ALA A 123 -9.07 -18.67 6.87
CA ALA A 123 -8.93 -19.73 7.87
C ALA A 123 -7.83 -20.74 7.50
N THR A 124 -7.77 -21.13 6.23
CA THR A 124 -6.82 -22.12 5.72
C THR A 124 -6.62 -21.98 4.21
N LEU A 125 -5.38 -22.21 3.75
CA LEU A 125 -5.04 -22.42 2.35
C LEU A 125 -4.25 -23.72 2.22
N ALA A 126 -4.80 -24.70 1.50
CA ALA A 126 -4.04 -25.88 1.08
C ALA A 126 -2.91 -25.49 0.11
N PRO A 127 -1.87 -26.31 -0.08
CA PRO A 127 -0.85 -26.07 -1.11
C PRO A 127 -1.48 -25.80 -2.48
N GLY A 128 -1.08 -24.71 -3.13
CA GLY A 128 -1.61 -24.28 -4.43
C GLY A 128 -2.99 -23.60 -4.38
N ALA A 129 -3.64 -23.51 -3.22
CA ALA A 129 -4.88 -22.75 -3.07
C ALA A 129 -4.60 -21.26 -2.89
N SER A 130 -5.58 -20.44 -3.28
CA SER A 130 -5.55 -18.99 -3.14
C SER A 130 -6.92 -18.42 -2.82
N GLU A 131 -6.94 -17.25 -2.20
CA GLU A 131 -8.14 -16.45 -1.97
C GLU A 131 -7.84 -14.98 -2.21
N THR A 132 -8.80 -14.26 -2.80
CA THR A 132 -8.69 -12.82 -3.07
C THR A 132 -9.54 -12.04 -2.08
N CYS A 133 -8.91 -11.14 -1.32
CA CYS A 133 -9.60 -10.20 -0.44
C CYS A 133 -9.66 -8.83 -1.10
N THR A 134 -10.74 -8.08 -0.88
CA THR A 134 -10.97 -6.78 -1.56
C THR A 134 -11.27 -5.66 -0.57
N GLY A 135 -10.90 -4.44 -0.92
CA GLY A 135 -11.23 -3.22 -0.18
C GLY A 135 -11.33 -2.03 -1.12
N SER A 136 -12.05 -0.97 -0.72
CA SER A 136 -12.20 0.25 -1.53
C SER A 136 -11.66 1.47 -0.80
N TYR A 137 -11.03 2.36 -1.56
CA TYR A 137 -10.45 3.62 -1.10
C TYR A 137 -11.06 4.77 -1.90
N THR A 138 -11.79 5.66 -1.22
CA THR A 138 -12.24 6.93 -1.80
C THR A 138 -11.14 7.96 -1.61
N VAL A 139 -10.61 8.51 -2.71
CA VAL A 139 -9.48 9.43 -2.66
C VAL A 139 -9.89 10.75 -2.02
N PRO A 140 -9.29 11.16 -0.89
CA PRO A 140 -9.60 12.44 -0.26
C PRO A 140 -8.86 13.61 -0.94
N GLN A 141 -9.38 14.83 -0.82
CA GLN A 141 -8.75 16.03 -1.38
C GLN A 141 -7.32 16.26 -0.87
N SER A 142 -7.05 15.90 0.38
CA SER A 142 -5.72 16.02 0.99
C SER A 142 -4.62 15.26 0.25
N VAL A 143 -4.96 14.19 -0.49
CA VAL A 143 -4.00 13.42 -1.30
C VAL A 143 -3.58 14.17 -2.56
N PHE A 144 -4.51 14.90 -3.20
CA PHE A 144 -4.16 15.78 -4.31
C PHE A 144 -3.36 16.99 -3.81
N ASP A 145 -3.73 17.54 -2.66
CA ASP A 145 -3.09 18.72 -2.08
C ASP A 145 -1.66 18.45 -1.59
N ASN A 146 -1.37 17.21 -1.15
CA ASN A 146 -0.03 16.80 -0.72
C ASN A 146 0.78 16.04 -1.81
N ASN A 147 0.25 15.96 -3.03
CA ASN A 147 0.87 15.23 -4.15
C ASN A 147 1.22 13.76 -3.80
N GLY A 148 0.33 13.04 -3.13
CA GLY A 148 0.56 11.63 -2.77
C GLY A 148 1.60 11.42 -1.66
N GLY A 149 2.01 12.50 -0.97
CA GLY A 149 3.20 12.47 -0.10
C GLY A 149 4.46 12.98 -0.81
N GLY A 150 4.33 13.49 -2.03
CA GLY A 150 5.35 14.24 -2.75
C GLY A 150 5.86 13.57 -4.02
N ASP A 151 5.54 12.30 -4.25
CA ASP A 151 5.98 11.51 -5.40
C ASP A 151 4.95 11.46 -6.55
N GLY A 152 3.71 11.88 -6.30
CA GLY A 152 2.63 11.87 -7.28
C GLY A 152 1.85 10.57 -7.37
N ASP A 153 2.01 9.67 -6.40
CA ASP A 153 1.32 8.38 -6.39
C ASP A 153 0.54 8.14 -5.08
N ILE A 154 -0.50 7.32 -5.17
CA ILE A 154 -1.17 6.72 -4.01
C ILE A 154 -0.54 5.35 -3.79
N ASP A 155 0.38 5.27 -2.85
CA ASP A 155 1.04 4.03 -2.46
C ASP A 155 0.16 3.21 -1.52
N ASN A 156 -0.06 1.95 -1.88
CA ASN A 156 -0.77 1.02 -1.02
C ASN A 156 -0.03 -0.32 -0.89
N THR A 157 0.18 -0.76 0.35
CA THR A 157 0.84 -2.03 0.67
C THR A 157 -0.12 -2.95 1.43
N ALA A 158 -0.22 -4.20 0.98
CA ALA A 158 -0.93 -5.26 1.70
C ALA A 158 0.07 -6.29 2.22
N THR A 159 -0.18 -6.83 3.42
CA THR A 159 0.61 -7.88 4.05
C THR A 159 -0.31 -9.01 4.47
N ALA A 160 0.06 -10.26 4.16
CA ALA A 160 -0.59 -11.44 4.68
C ALA A 160 0.38 -12.19 5.59
N SER A 161 -0.11 -12.71 6.72
CA SER A 161 0.69 -13.51 7.66
C SER A 161 -0.12 -14.67 8.19
N GLY A 162 0.50 -15.84 8.38
CA GLY A 162 -0.18 -17.04 8.90
C GLY A 162 0.82 -18.04 9.47
N THR A 163 0.37 -19.26 9.75
CA THR A 163 1.23 -20.34 10.29
C THR A 163 1.10 -21.60 9.45
N GLY A 164 2.23 -22.20 9.08
CA GLY A 164 2.25 -23.49 8.41
C GLY A 164 1.87 -24.64 9.35
N ALA A 165 1.11 -25.61 8.82
CA ALA A 165 0.52 -26.68 9.61
C ALA A 165 1.54 -27.60 10.29
N GLY A 166 1.13 -28.10 11.46
CA GLY A 166 1.89 -29.02 12.30
C GLY A 166 3.20 -28.45 12.84
N GLY A 167 3.31 -27.12 12.95
CA GLY A 167 4.45 -26.44 13.58
C GLY A 167 5.58 -26.10 12.61
N SER A 168 5.31 -25.99 11.31
CA SER A 168 6.33 -25.57 10.33
C SER A 168 6.68 -24.07 10.38
N GLY A 169 6.13 -23.34 11.35
CA GLY A 169 6.49 -21.96 11.67
C GLY A 169 5.62 -20.91 10.99
N PRO A 170 5.82 -19.63 11.33
CA PRO A 170 5.10 -18.51 10.74
C PRO A 170 5.53 -18.27 9.29
N VAL A 171 4.62 -17.72 8.49
CA VAL A 171 4.87 -17.24 7.13
C VAL A 171 4.29 -15.85 6.97
N SER A 172 4.96 -15.02 6.18
CA SER A 172 4.52 -13.65 5.88
C SER A 172 4.98 -13.27 4.48
N ALA A 173 4.15 -12.50 3.77
CA ALA A 173 4.48 -11.89 2.50
C ALA A 173 3.71 -10.57 2.35
N ASN A 174 4.25 -9.65 1.56
CA ASN A 174 3.60 -8.39 1.24
C ASN A 174 3.74 -8.09 -0.25
N ASP A 175 2.92 -7.17 -0.72
CA ASP A 175 3.03 -6.58 -2.05
C ASP A 175 2.47 -5.16 -2.04
N SER A 176 3.00 -4.33 -2.92
CA SER A 176 2.68 -2.90 -3.01
C SER A 176 2.24 -2.54 -4.42
N VAL A 177 1.31 -1.59 -4.52
CA VAL A 177 0.88 -1.00 -5.79
C VAL A 177 0.78 0.51 -5.63
N ALA A 178 1.14 1.22 -6.68
CA ALA A 178 1.02 2.67 -6.80
C ALA A 178 -0.07 3.03 -7.81
N VAL A 179 -0.88 4.04 -7.50
CA VAL A 179 -1.88 4.62 -8.41
C VAL A 179 -1.57 6.09 -8.63
N THR A 180 -1.33 6.49 -9.88
CA THR A 180 -0.85 7.84 -10.18
C THR A 180 -1.92 8.92 -10.01
N LEU A 181 -1.51 10.05 -9.44
CA LEU A 181 -2.31 11.27 -9.34
C LEU A 181 -2.13 12.12 -10.59
N ASN A 182 -3.19 12.28 -11.37
CA ASN A 182 -3.18 13.22 -12.49
C ASN A 182 -3.44 14.62 -11.97
N LEU A 183 -2.40 15.31 -11.51
CA LEU A 183 -2.51 16.70 -11.06
C LEU A 183 -2.79 17.64 -12.24
N ASN A 184 -3.84 18.46 -12.11
CA ASN A 184 -4.23 19.46 -13.10
C ASN A 184 -4.67 20.75 -12.38
N PRO A 185 -3.74 21.49 -11.74
CA PRO A 185 -4.06 22.77 -11.13
C PRO A 185 -4.45 23.79 -12.21
N SER A 186 -5.55 24.49 -12.01
CA SER A 186 -6.04 25.50 -12.95
C SER A 186 -6.85 26.56 -12.22
N ILE A 187 -6.64 27.82 -12.60
CA ILE A 187 -7.39 28.97 -12.08
C ILE A 187 -7.83 29.84 -13.25
N SER A 188 -9.03 30.40 -13.17
CA SER A 188 -9.51 31.42 -14.10
C SER A 188 -9.99 32.65 -13.36
N LEU A 189 -10.00 33.78 -14.07
CA LEU A 189 -10.44 35.08 -13.59
C LEU A 189 -11.27 35.75 -14.68
N THR A 190 -12.45 36.22 -14.33
CA THR A 190 -13.24 37.15 -15.16
C THR A 190 -13.27 38.52 -14.49
N LYS A 191 -13.35 39.58 -15.30
CA LYS A 191 -13.48 40.97 -14.87
C LYS A 191 -14.58 41.63 -15.69
N VAL A 192 -15.56 42.23 -15.03
CA VAL A 192 -16.72 42.87 -15.66
C VAL A 192 -16.94 44.23 -15.02
N ALA A 193 -17.05 45.28 -15.81
CA ALA A 193 -17.51 46.58 -15.32
C ALA A 193 -19.05 46.62 -15.32
N ASP A 194 -19.64 47.30 -14.34
CA ASP A 194 -21.08 47.60 -14.33
C ASP A 194 -21.49 48.60 -15.42
N ASP A 195 -20.56 49.44 -15.86
CA ASP A 195 -20.68 50.33 -17.02
C ASP A 195 -19.41 50.23 -17.87
N ASP A 196 -19.56 49.68 -19.09
CA ASP A 196 -18.50 49.50 -20.09
C ASP A 196 -18.65 50.48 -21.27
N THR A 197 -19.42 51.54 -21.08
CA THR A 197 -19.73 52.56 -22.10
C THR A 197 -18.90 53.83 -21.93
N LEU A 198 -19.28 54.92 -22.61
CA LEU A 198 -18.60 56.20 -22.50
C LEU A 198 -18.92 56.84 -21.14
N VAL A 199 -17.89 57.05 -20.33
CA VAL A 199 -17.97 57.58 -18.97
C VAL A 199 -17.38 58.99 -18.88
N ASN A 200 -17.93 59.80 -17.99
CA ASN A 200 -17.53 61.18 -17.70
C ASN A 200 -16.77 61.23 -16.36
N ALA A 201 -15.95 62.27 -16.20
CA ALA A 201 -15.32 62.57 -14.92
C ALA A 201 -16.38 62.67 -13.80
N GLY A 202 -16.08 62.04 -12.66
CA GLY A 202 -16.96 61.92 -11.51
C GLY A 202 -17.88 60.69 -11.51
N GLN A 203 -17.99 59.94 -12.63
CA GLN A 203 -18.72 58.67 -12.61
C GLN A 203 -17.94 57.60 -11.83
N VAL A 204 -18.67 56.76 -11.09
CA VAL A 204 -18.10 55.61 -10.37
C VAL A 204 -18.40 54.35 -11.16
N ILE A 205 -17.36 53.59 -11.47
CA ILE A 205 -17.43 52.28 -12.12
C ILE A 205 -17.14 51.21 -11.10
N THR A 206 -18.02 50.22 -11.00
CA THR A 206 -17.84 49.03 -10.18
C THR A 206 -17.36 47.88 -11.05
N TYR A 207 -16.14 47.43 -10.81
CA TYR A 207 -15.60 46.21 -11.39
C TYR A 207 -15.94 45.02 -10.52
N THR A 208 -16.49 43.96 -11.12
CA THR A 208 -16.69 42.65 -10.51
C THR A 208 -15.65 41.67 -11.05
N TYR A 209 -14.94 41.00 -10.16
CA TYR A 209 -13.95 39.98 -10.46
C TYR A 209 -14.48 38.63 -9.98
N THR A 210 -14.52 37.62 -10.83
CA THR A 210 -14.85 36.25 -10.40
C THR A 210 -13.64 35.36 -10.64
N VAL A 211 -13.09 34.83 -9.54
CA VAL A 211 -11.99 33.86 -9.56
C VAL A 211 -12.59 32.46 -9.39
N THR A 212 -12.19 31.52 -10.24
CA THR A 212 -12.62 30.12 -10.17
C THR A 212 -11.41 29.22 -10.08
N ASN A 213 -11.41 28.26 -9.16
CA ASN A 213 -10.47 27.14 -9.21
C ASN A 213 -11.07 26.05 -10.11
N ASN A 214 -10.53 25.93 -11.33
CA ASN A 214 -10.97 24.94 -12.31
C ASN A 214 -10.14 23.65 -12.24
N GLY A 215 -9.12 23.62 -11.38
CA GLY A 215 -8.24 22.46 -11.21
C GLY A 215 -8.74 21.48 -10.17
N ASN A 216 -7.90 20.51 -9.85
CA ASN A 216 -8.16 19.45 -8.86
C ASN A 216 -7.31 19.56 -7.59
N GLN A 217 -6.59 20.66 -7.41
CA GLN A 217 -5.83 20.97 -6.20
C GLN A 217 -6.40 22.19 -5.50
N THR A 218 -6.35 22.18 -4.18
CA THR A 218 -6.67 23.35 -3.36
C THR A 218 -5.64 24.45 -3.60
N LEU A 219 -6.09 25.65 -3.97
CA LEU A 219 -5.22 26.81 -4.11
C LEU A 219 -5.14 27.55 -2.78
N THR A 220 -3.95 28.04 -2.42
CA THR A 220 -3.74 28.85 -1.22
C THR A 220 -3.15 30.21 -1.58
N ASN A 221 -3.38 31.21 -0.73
CA ASN A 221 -2.88 32.59 -0.93
C ASN A 221 -3.23 33.19 -2.29
N VAL A 222 -4.47 33.00 -2.74
CA VAL A 222 -4.96 33.55 -4.01
C VAL A 222 -5.15 35.06 -3.85
N ASN A 223 -4.32 35.85 -4.53
CA ASN A 223 -4.36 37.31 -4.47
C ASN A 223 -4.86 37.90 -5.79
N VAL A 224 -5.87 38.78 -5.71
CA VAL A 224 -6.39 39.52 -6.87
C VAL A 224 -5.83 40.93 -6.85
N SER A 225 -4.95 41.25 -7.79
CA SER A 225 -4.46 42.61 -8.00
C SER A 225 -4.92 43.14 -9.35
N ASP A 226 -5.49 44.34 -9.36
CA ASP A 226 -5.77 45.08 -10.58
C ASP A 226 -4.94 46.36 -10.61
N THR A 227 -4.24 46.61 -11.71
CA THR A 227 -3.45 47.82 -11.90
C THR A 227 -4.10 48.65 -12.99
N HIS A 228 -4.59 49.83 -12.64
CA HIS A 228 -5.11 50.80 -13.60
C HIS A 228 -3.96 51.71 -14.07
N LYS A 229 -3.61 51.68 -15.36
CA LYS A 229 -2.55 52.54 -15.91
C LYS A 229 -3.13 53.93 -16.23
N GLY A 230 -2.41 54.98 -15.86
CA GLY A 230 -2.63 56.33 -16.40
C GLY A 230 -3.19 57.38 -15.45
N VAL A 231 -3.41 57.08 -14.16
CA VAL A 231 -4.19 57.98 -13.29
C VAL A 231 -3.73 58.01 -11.84
N PRO A 232 -3.69 59.19 -11.17
CA PRO A 232 -3.50 59.29 -9.73
C PRO A 232 -4.76 58.86 -8.96
N GLY A 233 -4.96 57.57 -8.75
CA GLY A 233 -6.06 57.05 -7.94
C GLY A 233 -5.85 55.59 -7.57
N ALA A 234 -6.07 55.23 -6.30
CA ALA A 234 -5.99 53.85 -5.86
C ALA A 234 -7.35 53.18 -6.06
N LEU A 235 -7.40 52.10 -6.85
CA LEU A 235 -8.50 51.15 -6.77
C LEU A 235 -8.57 50.64 -5.33
N VAL A 236 -9.76 50.72 -4.72
CA VAL A 236 -10.01 50.10 -3.41
C VAL A 236 -10.83 48.83 -3.65
N PRO A 237 -10.18 47.66 -3.80
CA PRO A 237 -10.90 46.39 -3.85
C PRO A 237 -11.53 46.10 -2.48
N GLY A 238 -12.79 45.71 -2.49
CA GLY A 238 -13.56 45.22 -1.35
C GLY A 238 -14.22 43.88 -1.66
N PHE A 239 -14.36 43.05 -0.63
CA PHE A 239 -15.07 41.77 -0.75
C PHE A 239 -16.57 42.02 -0.54
N SER A 240 -17.40 41.72 -1.54
CA SER A 240 -18.83 42.09 -1.50
C SER A 240 -19.80 40.93 -1.66
N SER A 241 -19.37 39.73 -2.09
CA SER A 241 -20.24 38.56 -1.98
C SER A 241 -19.50 37.23 -2.14
N PHE A 242 -20.05 36.22 -1.49
CA PHE A 242 -19.61 34.84 -1.54
C PHE A 242 -20.76 33.99 -2.08
N THR A 243 -20.51 33.14 -3.08
CA THR A 243 -21.48 32.14 -3.55
C THR A 243 -20.85 30.77 -3.37
N ILE A 244 -21.30 30.03 -2.34
CA ILE A 244 -20.91 28.64 -2.11
C ILE A 244 -21.70 27.77 -3.08
N ASN A 245 -21.02 27.11 -4.01
CA ASN A 245 -21.56 25.91 -4.67
C ASN A 245 -20.61 24.76 -4.36
N ASN A 246 -20.64 24.27 -3.12
CA ASN A 246 -19.83 23.10 -2.73
C ASN A 246 -20.45 21.82 -3.27
N GLY A 247 -19.60 20.94 -3.80
CA GLY A 247 -19.87 19.51 -3.89
C GLY A 247 -19.66 18.74 -2.58
N ASP A 248 -19.01 19.34 -1.56
CA ASP A 248 -18.52 18.62 -0.36
C ASP A 248 -19.02 19.13 1.01
N GLY A 249 -19.78 20.23 1.08
CA GLY A 249 -20.54 20.65 2.26
C GLY A 249 -19.75 21.04 3.51
N VAL A 250 -18.43 21.26 3.45
CA VAL A 250 -17.63 21.70 4.61
C VAL A 250 -16.70 22.85 4.23
N GLY A 251 -17.05 24.08 4.61
CA GLY A 251 -16.21 25.24 4.37
C GLY A 251 -16.39 26.31 5.44
N ASN A 252 -15.52 26.26 6.46
CA ASN A 252 -15.26 27.40 7.33
C ASN A 252 -14.24 28.29 6.60
N PHE A 253 -14.70 29.38 5.99
CA PHE A 253 -13.83 30.30 5.26
C PHE A 253 -13.31 31.40 6.19
N SER A 254 -12.00 31.63 6.19
CA SER A 254 -11.40 32.83 6.76
C SER A 254 -11.05 33.78 5.63
N ALA A 255 -11.94 34.73 5.37
CA ALA A 255 -11.61 35.92 4.60
C ALA A 255 -10.66 36.77 5.44
N ASN A 256 -9.56 37.21 4.86
CA ASN A 256 -8.79 38.31 5.42
C ASN A 256 -9.27 39.62 4.80
N SER A 257 -9.08 40.74 5.48
CA SER A 257 -9.43 42.07 4.98
C SER A 257 -8.75 42.35 3.63
N GLY A 258 -9.50 42.63 2.56
CA GLY A 258 -8.96 43.11 1.27
C GLY A 258 -9.19 42.18 0.07
N ASN A 259 -8.13 41.88 -0.67
CA ASN A 259 -8.11 41.27 -2.01
C ASN A 259 -7.45 39.87 -2.08
N THR A 260 -7.28 39.19 -0.94
CA THR A 260 -6.61 37.89 -0.83
C THR A 260 -7.55 36.82 -0.26
N LEU A 261 -7.50 35.60 -0.81
CA LEU A 261 -8.13 34.39 -0.28
C LEU A 261 -7.06 33.48 0.30
N THR A 262 -7.27 33.01 1.51
CA THR A 262 -6.36 32.05 2.15
C THR A 262 -6.42 30.69 1.45
N VAL A 263 -7.62 30.25 1.03
CA VAL A 263 -7.90 28.94 0.44
C VAL A 263 -9.01 29.07 -0.63
N LEU A 264 -8.89 28.32 -1.72
CA LEU A 264 -9.91 28.13 -2.75
C LEU A 264 -9.90 26.67 -3.23
N TYR A 265 -10.92 25.88 -2.87
CA TYR A 265 -11.00 24.45 -3.21
C TYR A 265 -11.36 24.23 -4.69
N PRO A 266 -11.08 23.03 -5.25
CA PRO A 266 -11.54 22.66 -6.59
C PRO A 266 -13.03 22.90 -6.81
N GLY A 267 -13.38 23.60 -7.89
CA GLY A 267 -14.76 23.95 -8.24
C GLY A 267 -15.31 25.21 -7.55
N ASP A 268 -14.64 25.72 -6.51
CA ASP A 268 -15.06 26.93 -5.81
C ASP A 268 -14.88 28.18 -6.66
N GLN A 269 -15.74 29.16 -6.38
CA GLN A 269 -15.67 30.51 -6.94
C GLN A 269 -15.68 31.57 -5.85
N ALA A 270 -14.89 32.62 -6.05
CA ALA A 270 -14.84 33.80 -5.21
C ALA A 270 -15.09 35.06 -6.04
N THR A 271 -15.89 35.98 -5.51
CA THR A 271 -16.19 37.25 -6.19
C THR A 271 -15.65 38.43 -5.40
N PHE A 272 -15.00 39.36 -6.09
CA PHE A 272 -14.47 40.61 -5.54
C PHE A 272 -15.08 41.79 -6.29
N THR A 273 -15.22 42.93 -5.63
CA THR A 273 -15.59 44.17 -6.33
C THR A 273 -14.58 45.26 -6.04
N ALA A 274 -14.23 46.06 -7.04
CA ALA A 274 -13.48 47.29 -6.84
C ALA A 274 -14.25 48.45 -7.46
N THR A 275 -14.23 49.61 -6.82
CA THR A 275 -14.80 50.82 -7.40
C THR A 275 -13.69 51.75 -7.89
N TYR A 276 -13.97 52.46 -8.98
CA TYR A 276 -13.11 53.49 -9.53
C TYR A 276 -13.93 54.72 -9.86
N THR A 277 -13.56 55.87 -9.30
CA THR A 277 -14.15 57.16 -9.70
C THR A 277 -13.32 57.72 -10.83
N VAL A 278 -13.92 57.89 -12.01
CA VAL A 278 -13.29 58.52 -13.18
C VAL A 278 -12.86 59.93 -12.80
N LEU A 279 -11.57 60.25 -12.95
CA LEU A 279 -11.00 61.55 -12.67
C LEU A 279 -11.08 62.45 -13.90
N GLN A 280 -10.95 63.76 -13.71
CA GLN A 280 -10.87 64.68 -14.85
C GLN A 280 -9.62 64.39 -15.71
N ASP A 281 -8.49 64.04 -15.07
CA ASP A 281 -7.26 63.64 -15.74
C ASP A 281 -7.46 62.42 -16.67
N ASP A 282 -8.38 61.49 -16.35
CA ASP A 282 -8.71 60.34 -17.21
C ASP A 282 -9.32 60.77 -18.54
N VAL A 283 -10.21 61.77 -18.49
CA VAL A 283 -10.88 62.34 -19.65
C VAL A 283 -9.90 63.20 -20.44
N ASP A 284 -9.04 63.93 -19.75
CA ASP A 284 -8.09 64.88 -20.35
C ASP A 284 -6.92 64.16 -21.05
N TYR A 285 -6.56 62.93 -20.66
CA TYR A 285 -5.51 62.11 -21.30
C TYR A 285 -5.96 61.36 -22.58
N LEU A 286 -7.24 61.41 -22.95
CA LEU A 286 -7.79 60.74 -24.14
C LEU A 286 -7.68 61.56 -25.45
N GLN A 287 -6.81 62.58 -25.50
CA GLN A 287 -6.51 63.36 -26.72
C GLN A 287 -5.19 62.98 -27.38
#